data_AF-A0AAU2K1V7-F1
#
_entry.id   AF-A0AAU2K1V7-F1
#
_cell.length_a   1.000
_cell.length_b   1.000
_cell.length_c   1.000
_cell.angle_alpha   90.00
_cell.angle_beta   90.00
_cell.angle_gamma   90.00
#
_symmetry.space_group_name_H-M   'P 1'
#
loop_
_entity.id
_entity.type
_entity.pdbx_description
1 polymer ?
#
loop_
_entity_poly.entity_id
_entity_poly.type
_entity_poly.pdbx_seq_one_letter_code
_entity_poly.pdbx_strand_id
1 'polypeptide(L)' 'MAQRMILRDTEGTVVEIDPTVLVRNPAMWRRFDEDTRTSIRRGTLLCGATALRQMAARIDRETARTVFKLSGLH' A
#
# COMPACT_ATOMS: atom_id res chain seq x y z
N MET A 1 -4.09 12.89 -11.74
CA MET A 1 -3.10 11.89 -12.21
C MET A 1 -2.70 11.02 -11.02
N ALA A 2 -3.04 9.72 -11.05
CA ALA A 2 -2.57 8.79 -10.02
C ALA A 2 -1.20 8.25 -10.47
N GLN A 3 -0.15 8.49 -9.69
CA GLN A 3 1.17 7.93 -9.96
C GLN A 3 1.12 6.43 -9.65
N ARG A 4 1.25 5.59 -10.67
CA ARG A 4 1.15 4.14 -10.52
C ARG A 4 2.34 3.58 -9.75
N MET A 5 2.08 2.66 -8.83
CA MET A 5 3.11 1.96 -8.09
C MET A 5 3.58 0.76 -8.89
N ILE A 6 4.90 0.60 -9.03
CA ILE A 6 5.50 -0.57 -9.68
C ILE A 6 6.25 -1.37 -8.62
N LEU A 7 5.94 -2.66 -8.55
CA LEU A 7 6.66 -3.65 -7.76
C LEU A 7 7.38 -4.62 -8.69
N ARG A 8 8.58 -5.06 -8.29
CA ARG A 8 9.33 -6.09 -9.01
C ARG A 8 9.86 -7.13 -8.05
N ASP A 9 9.74 -8.40 -8.40
CA ASP A 9 10.27 -9.53 -7.63
C ASP A 9 11.50 -10.18 -8.28
N THR A 10 12.07 -11.17 -7.58
CA THR A 10 13.22 -11.97 -8.01
C THR A 10 12.94 -12.87 -9.22
N GLU A 11 11.69 -13.22 -9.47
CA GLU A 11 11.26 -14.03 -10.63
C GLU A 11 11.10 -13.17 -11.89
N GLY A 12 11.29 -11.85 -11.77
CA GLY A 12 11.11 -10.91 -12.86
C GLY A 12 9.65 -10.48 -13.05
N THR A 13 8.75 -10.86 -12.16
CA THR A 13 7.36 -10.39 -12.18
C THR A 13 7.34 -8.89 -11.91
N VAL A 14 6.60 -8.15 -12.73
CA VAL A 14 6.34 -6.73 -12.54
C VAL A 14 4.85 -6.55 -12.30
N VAL A 15 4.50 -5.93 -11.18
CA VAL A 15 3.12 -5.62 -10.83
C VAL A 15 2.97 -4.11 -10.80
N GLU A 16 2.04 -3.60 -11.61
CA GLU A 16 1.68 -2.19 -11.64
C GLU A 16 0.31 -2.01 -10.99
N ILE A 17 0.22 -1.07 -10.04
CA ILE A 17 -0.97 -0.88 -9.21
C ILE A 17 -1.37 0.58 -9.20
N ASP A 18 -2.66 0.84 -9.40
CA ASP A 18 -3.24 2.16 -9.15
C ASP A 18 -3.43 2.36 -7.63
N PRO A 19 -2.75 3.35 -7.02
CA PRO A 19 -2.93 3.73 -5.61
C PRO A 19 -4.38 3.93 -5.21
N THR A 20 -5.21 4.42 -6.12
CA THR A 20 -6.60 4.82 -5.87
C THR A 20 -7.45 3.60 -5.54
N VAL A 21 -7.16 2.44 -6.15
CA VAL A 21 -7.88 1.18 -5.88
C VAL A 21 -7.60 0.69 -4.47
N LEU A 22 -6.34 0.80 -4.02
CA LEU A 22 -5.93 0.38 -2.68
C LEU A 22 -6.50 1.30 -1.59
N VAL A 23 -6.52 2.62 -1.84
CA VAL A 23 -7.14 3.59 -0.92
C VAL A 23 -8.66 3.36 -0.80
N ARG A 24 -9.35 3.06 -1.90
CA ARG A 24 -10.80 2.82 -1.90
C ARG A 24 -11.20 1.46 -1.33
N ASN A 25 -10.26 0.51 -1.24
CA ASN A 25 -10.52 -0.84 -0.75
C ASN A 25 -9.53 -1.23 0.38
N PRO A 26 -9.77 -0.77 1.63
CA PRO A 26 -8.84 -1.02 2.74
C PRO A 26 -8.60 -2.51 3.04
N ALA A 27 -9.59 -3.37 2.79
CA ALA A 27 -9.43 -4.82 2.95
C ALA A 27 -8.44 -5.41 1.94
N MET A 28 -8.45 -4.90 0.70
CA MET A 28 -7.50 -5.29 -0.34
C MET A 28 -6.09 -4.81 0.01
N TRP A 29 -5.98 -3.56 0.48
CA TRP A 29 -4.71 -3.01 0.97
C TRP A 29 -4.10 -3.87 2.09
N ARG A 30 -4.89 -4.28 3.09
CA ARG A 30 -4.34 -5.08 4.21
C ARG A 30 -3.70 -6.39 3.75
N ARG A 31 -4.37 -7.13 2.86
CA ARG A 31 -3.82 -8.38 2.31
C ARG A 31 -2.55 -8.10 1.51
N PHE A 32 -2.58 -7.06 0.68
CA PHE A 32 -1.46 -6.68 -0.14
C PHE A 32 -0.22 -6.23 0.67
N ASP A 33 -0.40 -5.45 1.75
CA ASP A 33 0.66 -5.03 2.66
C ASP A 33 1.27 -6.24 3.41
N GLU A 34 0.44 -7.20 3.83
CA GLU A 34 0.92 -8.42 4.48
C GLU A 34 1.79 -9.30 3.56
N ASP A 35 1.34 -9.51 2.32
CA ASP A 35 2.07 -10.27 1.31
C ASP A 35 3.38 -9.57 0.94
N THR A 36 3.35 -8.26 0.72
CA THR A 36 4.56 -7.50 0.38
C THR A 36 5.55 -7.41 1.54
N ARG A 37 5.10 -7.30 2.80
CA ARG A 37 5.99 -7.43 3.97
C ARG A 37 6.64 -8.81 4.05
N THR A 38 5.89 -9.86 3.69
CA THR A 38 6.45 -11.21 3.61
C THR A 38 7.50 -11.33 2.52
N SER A 39 7.27 -10.76 1.34
CA SER A 39 8.26 -10.71 0.26
C SER A 39 9.51 -9.90 0.62
N ILE A 40 9.35 -8.76 1.30
CA ILE A 40 10.48 -7.97 1.81
C ILE A 40 11.30 -8.78 2.82
N ARG A 41 10.64 -9.41 3.79
CA ARG A 41 11.29 -10.24 4.82
C ARG A 41 12.02 -11.44 4.22
N ARG A 42 11.48 -12.02 3.14
CA ARG A 42 12.09 -13.13 2.40
C ARG A 42 13.15 -12.67 1.38
N GLY A 43 13.32 -11.36 1.17
CA GLY A 43 14.25 -10.81 0.19
C GLY A 43 13.82 -11.01 -1.27
N THR A 44 12.55 -11.35 -1.52
CA THR A 44 12.02 -11.61 -2.87
C THR A 44 11.48 -10.36 -3.56
N LEU A 45 11.30 -9.25 -2.83
CA LEU A 45 10.92 -7.96 -3.41
C LEU A 45 12.18 -7.15 -3.76
N LEU A 46 12.44 -6.96 -5.06
CA LEU A 46 13.60 -6.21 -5.55
C LEU A 46 13.39 -4.70 -5.57
N CYS A 47 12.17 -4.24 -5.87
CA CYS A 47 11.85 -2.82 -6.01
C CYS A 47 10.45 -2.50 -5.50
N GLY A 48 10.24 -1.26 -5.06
CA GLY A 48 8.93 -0.76 -4.64
C GLY A 48 8.69 -0.72 -3.13
N ALA A 49 9.63 -1.17 -2.30
CA ALA A 49 9.52 -1.11 -0.84
C ALA A 49 9.28 0.31 -0.31
N THR A 50 9.93 1.33 -0.88
CA THR A 50 9.69 2.74 -0.50
C THR A 50 8.30 3.20 -0.88
N ALA A 51 7.82 2.83 -2.07
CA ALA A 51 6.48 3.17 -2.53
C ALA A 51 5.40 2.53 -1.63
N LEU A 52 5.62 1.28 -1.19
CA LEU A 52 4.76 0.59 -0.23
C LEU A 52 4.68 1.33 1.11
N ARG A 53 5.82 1.76 1.67
CA ARG A 53 5.84 2.55 2.92
C ARG A 53 5.09 3.87 2.79
N GLN A 54 5.28 4.58 1.67
CA GLN A 54 4.55 5.83 1.41
C GLN A 54 3.04 5.59 1.28
N MET A 55 2.65 4.47 0.71
CA MET A 55 1.24 4.09 0.58
C MET A 55 0.61 3.74 1.92
N ALA A 56 1.31 2.98 2.77
CA ALA A 56 0.88 2.70 4.13
C ALA A 56 0.61 3.99 4.90
N ALA A 57 1.57 4.92 4.91
CA ALA A 57 1.41 6.21 5.58
C ALA A 57 0.25 7.05 5.03
N ARG A 58 -0.01 6.99 3.71
CA ARG A 58 -1.14 7.69 3.09
C ARG A 58 -2.48 7.09 3.52
N ILE A 59 -2.58 5.76 3.54
CA ILE A 59 -3.82 5.06 3.92
C ILE A 59 -4.08 5.27 5.41
N ASP A 60 -3.06 5.15 6.27
CA ASP A 60 -3.17 5.44 7.71
C ASP A 60 -3.68 6.87 7.96
N ARG A 61 -3.19 7.85 7.19
CA ARG A 61 -3.68 9.23 7.29
C ARG A 61 -5.15 9.39 6.89
N GLU A 62 -5.59 8.73 5.82
CA GLU A 62 -6.98 8.79 5.36
C GLU A 62 -7.93 8.01 6.27
N THR A 63 -7.50 6.87 6.80
CA THR A 63 -8.23 6.12 7.83
C THR A 63 -8.33 6.94 9.10
N ALA A 64 -7.23 7.54 9.58
CA ALA A 64 -7.24 8.42 10.74
C ALA A 64 -8.22 9.59 10.54
N ARG A 65 -8.17 10.29 9.40
CA ARG A 65 -9.13 11.37 9.07
C ARG A 65 -10.58 10.90 9.09
N THR A 66 -10.85 9.70 8.60
CA THR A 66 -12.21 9.13 8.60
C THR A 66 -12.67 8.81 10.01
N VAL A 67 -11.80 8.20 10.83
CA VAL A 67 -12.08 7.92 12.24
C VAL A 67 -12.28 9.21 13.03
N PHE A 68 -11.41 10.21 12.90
CA PHE A 68 -11.55 11.52 13.56
C PHE A 68 -12.91 12.18 13.23
N LYS A 69 -13.30 12.18 11.94
CA LYS A 69 -14.61 12.70 11.51
C LYS A 69 -15.78 11.92 12.09
N LEU A 70 -15.72 10.59 12.09
CA LEU A 70 -16.79 9.73 12.61
C LEU A 70 -16.88 9.76 14.14
N SER A 71 -15.76 9.98 14.82
CA SER A 71 -15.68 10.06 16.29
C SER A 71 -15.98 11.45 16.84
N GLY A 72 -16.26 12.44 15.99
CA GLY A 72 -16.57 13.82 16.42
C GLY A 72 -15.39 14.56 17.06
N LEU A 73 -14.17 14.04 16.90
CA LEU A 73 -12.94 14.68 17.34
C LEU A 73 -12.47 15.60 16.21
N HIS A 74 -12.80 16.89 16.28
CA HIS A 74 -12.38 17.92 15.33
C HIS A 74 -11.76 19.09 16.08
#